data_AF-A0A3N1T3P6-F1
#
_entry.id   AF-A0A3N1T3P6-F1
#
_cell.length_a   1.000
_cell.length_b   1.000
_cell.length_c   1.000
_cell.angle_alpha   90.00
_cell.angle_beta   90.00
_cell.angle_gamma   90.00
#
_symmetry.space_group_name_H-M   'P 1'
#
loop_
_entity.id
_entity.type
_entity.pdbx_description
1 polymer ?
#
loop_
_entity_poly.entity_id
_entity_poly.type
_entity_poly.pdbx_seq_one_letter_code
_entity_poly.pdbx_strand_id
1 'polypeptide(L)'
;MMTLKVYEVSRAGTVRVVRPQSEVAPVTTVDRSAAYPDCECPRHRPAGTDAAYRVFLAHTTQCAACRAGAACPTSATLGRAWREARR
;
A
#
# COMPACT_ATOMS: atom_id res chain seq x y z
N MET A 1 7.34 -22.37 -13.26
CA MET A 1 6.30 -21.91 -14.21
C MET A 1 5.33 -21.01 -13.48
N MET A 2 5.02 -19.81 -13.98
CA MET A 2 3.99 -18.94 -13.39
C MET A 2 2.86 -18.74 -14.41
N THR A 3 1.63 -18.63 -13.94
CA THR A 3 0.48 -18.33 -14.79
C THR A 3 -0.13 -16.99 -14.40
N LEU A 4 -0.76 -16.31 -15.35
CA LEU A 4 -1.45 -15.05 -15.10
C LEU A 4 -2.80 -15.03 -15.82
N LYS A 5 -3.83 -14.59 -15.10
CA LYS A 5 -5.17 -14.30 -15.64
C LYS A 5 -5.49 -12.83 -15.34
N VAL A 6 -5.90 -12.06 -16.35
CA VAL A 6 -6.16 -10.62 -16.20
C VAL A 6 -7.65 -10.38 -16.15
N TYR A 7 -8.08 -9.65 -15.12
CA TYR A 7 -9.46 -9.23 -14.93
C TYR A 7 -9.56 -7.70 -15.03
N GLU A 8 -10.63 -7.23 -15.64
CA GLU A 8 -11.13 -5.88 -15.51
C GLU A 8 -12.23 -5.88 -14.45
N VAL A 9 -12.12 -4.99 -13.47
CA VAL A 9 -13.11 -4.84 -12.39
C VAL A 9 -13.62 -3.42 -12.41
N SER A 10 -14.91 -3.25 -12.65
CA SER A 10 -15.55 -1.93 -12.64
C SER A 10 -15.77 -1.43 -11.19
N ARG A 11 -16.02 -0.13 -11.04
CA ARG A 11 -16.38 0.47 -9.75
C ARG A 11 -17.67 -0.10 -9.15
N ALA A 12 -18.58 -0.60 -10.00
CA ALA A 12 -19.82 -1.25 -9.57
C ALA A 12 -19.61 -2.71 -9.11
N GLY A 13 -18.38 -3.23 -9.18
CA GLY A 13 -18.04 -4.60 -8.80
C GLY A 13 -18.23 -5.62 -9.92
N THR A 14 -18.65 -5.22 -11.12
CA THR A 14 -18.70 -6.12 -12.29
C THR A 14 -17.29 -6.54 -12.70
N VAL A 15 -17.08 -7.85 -12.87
CA VAL A 15 -15.79 -8.45 -13.26
C VAL A 15 -15.88 -9.01 -14.67
N ARG A 16 -14.89 -8.70 -15.51
CA ARG A 16 -14.73 -9.26 -16.86
C ARG A 16 -13.33 -9.84 -17.03
N VAL A 17 -13.22 -11.02 -17.64
CA VAL A 17 -11.90 -11.60 -17.99
C VAL A 17 -11.39 -10.90 -19.25
N VAL A 18 -10.25 -10.22 -19.13
CA VAL A 18 -9.56 -9.55 -20.25
C VAL A 18 -8.56 -10.49 -20.90
N ARG A 19 -7.86 -11.30 -20.09
CA ARG A 19 -6.95 -12.34 -20.59
C ARG A 19 -7.19 -13.64 -19.82
N PRO A 20 -7.46 -14.76 -20.51
CA PRO A 20 -7.61 -16.05 -19.86
C PRO A 20 -6.30 -16.47 -19.18
N GLN A 21 -6.37 -17.49 -18.32
CA GLN A 21 -5.19 -17.99 -17.63
C GLN A 21 -4.21 -18.56 -18.66
N SER A 22 -3.01 -18.00 -18.71
CA SER A 22 -1.94 -18.47 -19.57
C SER A 22 -0.62 -18.50 -18.81
N GLU A 23 0.28 -19.34 -19.27
CA GLU A 23 1.66 -19.36 -18.79
C GLU A 23 2.39 -18.08 -19.20
N VAL A 24 3.23 -17.57 -18.30
CA VAL A 24 4.04 -16.38 -18.53
C VAL A 24 5.46 -16.58 -17.96
N ALA A 25 6.46 -16.11 -18.70
CA ALA A 25 7.80 -15.96 -18.16
C ALA A 25 7.83 -14.75 -17.21
N PRO A 26 8.22 -14.92 -15.93
CA PRO A 26 8.36 -13.79 -15.02
C PRO A 26 9.40 -12.80 -15.55
N VAL A 27 9.02 -11.52 -15.54
CA VAL A 27 9.97 -10.44 -15.80
C VAL A 27 10.94 -10.35 -14.62
N THR A 28 12.25 -10.37 -14.90
CA THR A 28 13.30 -10.35 -13.87
C THR A 28 13.81 -8.94 -13.55
N THR A 29 13.46 -7.95 -14.37
CA THR A 29 13.85 -6.55 -14.19
C THR A 29 12.68 -5.62 -14.50
N VAL A 30 12.43 -4.63 -13.65
CA VAL A 30 11.36 -3.65 -13.86
C VAL A 30 11.94 -2.39 -14.48
N ASP A 31 11.32 -1.91 -15.57
CA ASP A 31 11.60 -0.58 -16.09
C ASP A 31 11.12 0.47 -15.09
N ARG A 32 12.06 1.18 -14.46
CA ARG A 32 11.77 2.20 -13.46
C ARG A 32 11.23 3.49 -14.09
N SER A 33 11.40 3.70 -15.39
CA SER A 33 10.83 4.85 -16.10
C SER A 33 9.31 4.71 -16.30
N ALA A 34 8.79 3.47 -16.25
CA ALA A 34 7.36 3.17 -16.26
C ALA A 34 6.69 3.30 -14.87
N ALA A 35 7.38 3.88 -13.88
CA ALA A 35 6.77 4.19 -12.60
C ALA A 35 5.61 5.16 -12.83
N TYR A 36 4.38 4.69 -12.57
CA TYR A 36 3.23 5.58 -12.54
C TYR A 36 3.51 6.68 -11.52
N PRO A 37 3.27 7.96 -11.85
CA PRO A 37 3.47 9.03 -10.91
C PRO A 37 2.61 8.77 -9.67
N ASP A 38 3.14 9.14 -8.51
CA ASP A 38 2.36 9.12 -7.28
C ASP A 38 1.06 9.91 -7.49
N CYS A 39 -0.02 9.44 -6.88
CA CYS A 39 -1.32 10.08 -7.04
C CYS A 39 -1.30 11.51 -6.47
N GLU A 40 -1.34 12.52 -7.34
CA GLU A 40 -1.24 13.95 -6.95
C GLU A 40 -2.55 14.55 -6.41
N CYS A 41 -3.61 13.76 -6.23
CA CYS A 41 -4.85 14.30 -5.67
C CYS A 41 -4.61 14.74 -4.20
N PRO A 42 -5.34 15.75 -3.68
CA PRO A 42 -5.15 16.22 -2.30
C PRO A 42 -5.23 15.12 -1.22
N ARG A 43 -5.90 14.00 -1.51
CA ARG A 43 -6.04 12.83 -0.62
C ARG A 43 -4.76 12.00 -0.48
N HIS A 44 -3.95 11.96 -1.53
CA HIS A 44 -2.75 11.11 -1.65
C HIS A 44 -1.47 11.92 -1.90
N ARG A 45 -1.58 13.23 -2.14
CA ARG A 45 -0.45 14.17 -2.13
C ARG A 45 0.24 14.02 -0.78
N PRO A 46 1.55 13.74 -0.72
CA PRO A 46 2.27 13.71 0.53
C PRO A 46 2.31 15.15 1.07
N ALA A 47 1.38 15.49 1.96
CA ALA A 47 1.55 16.63 2.85
C ALA A 47 2.86 16.40 3.63
N GLY A 48 3.56 17.47 4.01
CA GLY A 48 4.85 17.44 4.71
C GLY A 48 4.83 16.81 6.12
N THR A 49 4.06 15.75 6.34
CA THR A 49 3.75 15.06 7.60
C THR A 49 4.50 13.73 7.72
N ASP A 50 5.66 13.62 7.08
CA ASP A 50 6.43 12.39 7.03
C ASP A 50 7.00 12.01 8.40
N ALA A 51 7.23 12.99 9.29
CA ALA A 51 7.77 12.74 10.63
C ALA A 51 6.83 11.87 11.50
N ALA A 52 5.55 12.21 11.62
CA ALA A 52 4.59 11.44 12.42
C ALA A 52 4.38 10.03 11.85
N TYR A 53 4.38 9.91 10.52
CA TYR A 53 4.28 8.62 9.85
C TYR A 53 5.51 7.74 10.13
N ARG A 54 6.73 8.28 10.00
CA ARG A 54 7.97 7.56 10.28
C ARG A 54 8.06 7.08 11.73
N VAL A 55 7.63 7.89 12.69
CA VAL A 55 7.59 7.49 14.11
C VAL A 55 6.60 6.34 14.33
N PHE A 56 5.42 6.41 13.72
CA PHE A 56 4.44 5.33 13.77
C PHE A 56 4.96 4.03 13.13
N LEU A 57 5.58 4.12 11.95
CA LEU A 57 6.13 2.98 11.22
C LEU A 57 7.32 2.35 11.98
N ALA A 58 8.24 3.17 12.50
CA ALA A 58 9.36 2.69 13.30
C ALA A 58 8.87 1.93 14.55
N HIS A 59 7.84 2.42 15.23
CA HIS A 59 7.28 1.73 16.39
C HIS A 59 6.65 0.38 16.02
N THR A 60 5.79 0.34 15.00
CA THR A 60 5.07 -0.89 14.61
C THR A 60 5.99 -2.00 14.10
N THR A 61 7.09 -1.63 13.45
CA THR A 61 8.10 -2.57 12.96
C THR A 61 9.03 -3.13 14.04
N GLN A 62 9.16 -2.45 15.18
CA GLN A 62 10.09 -2.84 16.26
C GLN A 62 9.39 -3.41 17.51
N CYS A 63 8.19 -2.92 17.83
CA CYS A 63 7.42 -3.34 19.00
C CYS A 63 6.98 -4.80 18.89
N ALA A 64 7.29 -5.63 19.88
CA ALA A 64 6.91 -7.05 19.92
C ALA A 64 5.39 -7.26 19.88
N ALA A 65 4.62 -6.46 20.64
CA ALA A 65 3.16 -6.55 20.65
C ALA A 65 2.57 -6.23 19.26
N CYS A 66 3.06 -5.18 18.59
CA CYS A 66 2.63 -4.85 17.23
C CYS A 66 2.96 -5.98 16.25
N ARG A 67 4.18 -6.53 16.31
CA ARG A 67 4.60 -7.64 15.45
C ARG A 67 3.82 -8.94 15.71
N ALA A 68 3.36 -9.16 16.93
CA ALA A 68 2.47 -10.26 17.29
C ALA A 68 1.00 -10.01 16.92
N GLY A 69 0.67 -8.84 16.36
CA GLY A 69 -0.72 -8.47 16.05
C GLY A 69 -1.59 -8.15 17.28
N ALA A 70 -0.98 -7.98 18.45
CA ALA A 70 -1.69 -7.66 19.68
C ALA A 70 -2.05 -6.17 19.77
N ALA A 71 -3.04 -5.85 20.60
CA ALA A 71 -3.41 -4.47 20.88
C ALA A 71 -2.23 -3.70 21.51
N CYS A 72 -1.87 -2.56 20.92
CA CYS A 72 -0.80 -1.70 21.40
C CYS A 72 -1.30 -0.26 21.55
N PRO A 73 -1.42 0.27 22.78
CA PRO A 73 -1.93 1.63 22.99
C PRO A 73 -1.02 2.70 22.40
N THR A 74 0.29 2.47 22.40
CA THR A 74 1.28 3.40 21.82
C THR A 74 1.10 3.52 20.31
N SER A 75 0.97 2.39 19.59
CA SER A 75 0.74 2.42 18.14
C SER A 75 -0.62 3.07 17.80
N ALA A 76 -1.65 2.85 18.63
CA ALA A 76 -2.94 3.51 18.46
C ALA A 76 -2.84 5.03 18.58
N THR A 77 -2.10 5.53 19.58
CA THR A 77 -1.85 6.98 19.77
C THR A 77 -1.04 7.57 18.62
N LEU A 78 0.07 6.94 18.24
CA LEU A 78 0.90 7.38 17.12
C LEU A 78 0.12 7.40 15.79
N GLY A 79 -0.71 6.39 15.56
CA GLY A 79 -1.57 6.32 14.38
C GLY A 79 -2.63 7.42 14.35
N ARG A 80 -3.17 7.85 15.51
CA ARG A 80 -4.08 9.01 15.59
C ARG A 80 -3.35 10.30 15.24
N ALA A 81 -2.19 10.54 15.86
CA ALA A 81 -1.38 11.73 15.60
C ALA A 81 -1.02 11.88 14.11
N TRP A 82 -0.62 10.78 13.45
CA TRP A 82 -0.39 10.77 12.01
C TRP A 82 -1.66 11.11 11.21
N ARG A 83 -2.83 10.56 11.58
CA ARG A 83 -4.10 10.84 10.91
C ARG A 83 -4.58 12.28 11.08
N GLU A 84 -4.27 12.91 12.21
CA GLU A 84 -4.58 14.31 12.46
C GLU A 84 -3.66 15.23 11.64
N ALA A 85 -2.36 14.93 11.58
CA ALA A 85 -1.40 15.72 10.81
C ALA A 85 -1.72 15.79 9.31
N ARG A 86 -2.35 14.74 8.74
CA ARG A 86 -2.71 14.62 7.32
C ARG A 86 -4.09 15.18 6.94
N ARG A 87 -4.86 15.73 7.90
CA ARG A 87 -6.16 16.37 7.62
C ARG A 87 -5.97 17.80 7.16
#